data_AF-J7QNN3-F1
#
_entry.id   AF-J7QNN3-F1
#
_cell.length_a   1.000
_cell.length_b   1.000
_cell.length_c   1.000
_cell.angle_alpha   90.00
_cell.angle_beta   90.00
_cell.angle_gamma   90.00
#
_symmetry.space_group_name_H-M   'P 1'
#
loop_
_entity.id
_entity.type
_entity.pdbx_description
1 polymer ?
#
loop_
_entity_poly.entity_id
_entity_poly.type
_entity_poly.pdbx_seq_one_letter_code
_entity_poly.pdbx_strand_id
1 'polypeptide(L)'
;MRSRQISPEKAWPRRPLRVRYRHWIFKLPLARNYRGMVMGRTILFKGDESDVSPTLFRHELIHQEQIDRHGIARFYLIYLRDYLINLWRLRDHDAAYRNIPFEREAFERENEREAGQDDDRRM
;
A
#
# COMPACT_ATOMS: atom_id res chain seq x y z
N MET A 1 -5.46 -5.85 -39.00
CA MET A 1 -5.48 -6.25 -37.57
C MET A 1 -4.24 -5.66 -36.90
N ARG A 2 -4.37 -4.52 -36.20
CA ARG A 2 -3.24 -3.88 -35.50
C ARG A 2 -3.13 -4.50 -34.10
N SER A 3 -2.13 -5.33 -33.91
CA SER A 3 -1.73 -5.83 -32.60
C SER A 3 -1.41 -4.63 -31.70
N ARG A 4 -2.24 -4.37 -30.69
CA ARG A 4 -1.91 -3.42 -29.62
C ARG A 4 -0.72 -3.99 -28.87
N GLN A 5 0.49 -3.53 -29.20
CA GLN A 5 1.63 -3.67 -28.30
C GLN A 5 1.34 -2.78 -27.09
N ILE A 6 0.83 -3.40 -26.04
CA ILE A 6 0.72 -2.75 -24.74
C ILE A 6 2.16 -2.60 -24.25
N SER A 7 2.63 -1.36 -24.21
CA SER A 7 3.99 -1.01 -23.81
C SER A 7 4.27 -1.54 -22.38
N PRO A 8 5.38 -2.29 -22.14
CA PRO A 8 5.65 -2.97 -20.87
C PRO A 8 5.98 -2.02 -19.71
N GLU A 9 6.10 -0.71 -19.98
CA GLU A 9 6.46 0.33 -19.01
C GLU A 9 5.34 0.71 -18.04
N LYS A 10 4.10 0.26 -18.27
CA LYS A 10 2.92 0.52 -17.41
C LYS A 10 2.42 -0.69 -16.60
N ALA A 11 3.16 -1.80 -16.57
CA ALA A 11 2.82 -2.93 -15.70
C ALA A 11 3.28 -2.63 -14.27
N TRP A 12 2.45 -1.89 -13.53
CA TRP A 12 2.62 -1.66 -12.10
C TRP A 12 1.84 -2.75 -11.34
N PRO A 13 2.48 -3.61 -10.52
CA PRO A 13 3.86 -3.57 -10.02
C PRO A 13 4.92 -4.25 -10.91
N ARG A 14 6.18 -3.80 -10.77
CA ARG A 14 7.37 -4.28 -11.51
C ARG A 14 7.80 -5.72 -11.20
N ARG A 15 7.31 -6.32 -10.12
CA ARG A 15 7.59 -7.70 -9.70
C ARG A 15 6.30 -8.39 -9.28
N PRO A 16 6.17 -9.72 -9.49
CA PRO A 16 4.99 -10.44 -9.05
C PRO A 16 4.86 -10.34 -7.53
N LEU A 17 3.67 -9.91 -7.09
CA LEU A 17 3.28 -9.83 -5.69
C LEU A 17 2.47 -11.06 -5.32
N ARG A 18 2.68 -11.55 -4.10
CA ARG A 18 1.86 -12.63 -3.55
C ARG A 18 0.75 -11.98 -2.73
N VAL A 19 -0.50 -12.12 -3.16
CA VAL A 19 -1.64 -11.68 -2.34
C VAL A 19 -2.14 -12.90 -1.56
N ARG A 20 -2.28 -12.75 -0.24
CA ARG A 20 -2.82 -13.78 0.62
C ARG A 20 -4.01 -13.22 1.40
N TYR A 21 -5.17 -13.81 1.17
CA TYR A 21 -6.42 -13.50 1.88
C TYR A 21 -6.58 -14.41 3.11
N ARG A 22 -7.43 -14.00 4.07
CA ARG A 22 -7.80 -14.81 5.26
C ARG A 22 -6.61 -15.36 6.05
N HIS A 23 -5.57 -14.56 6.23
CA HIS A 23 -4.40 -15.01 6.96
C HIS A 23 -4.67 -15.14 8.47
N TRP A 24 -4.21 -16.23 9.09
CA TRP A 24 -4.42 -16.50 10.52
C TRP A 24 -3.82 -15.42 11.45
N ILE A 25 -2.85 -14.65 10.95
CA ILE A 25 -2.20 -13.56 11.68
C ILE A 25 -3.20 -12.51 12.17
N PHE A 26 -4.29 -12.27 11.43
CA PHE A 26 -5.34 -11.32 11.81
C PHE A 26 -6.26 -11.81 12.93
N LYS A 27 -6.13 -13.08 13.36
CA LYS A 27 -6.78 -13.59 14.59
C LYS A 27 -6.05 -13.17 15.86
N LEU A 28 -4.82 -12.67 15.75
CA LEU A 28 -4.07 -12.19 16.92
C LEU A 28 -4.64 -10.86 17.41
N PRO A 29 -4.72 -10.63 18.75
CA PRO A 29 -5.31 -9.43 19.32
C PRO A 29 -4.62 -8.14 18.85
N LEU A 30 -3.34 -8.21 18.48
CA LEU A 30 -2.55 -7.08 18.00
C LEU A 30 -2.82 -6.71 16.52
N ALA A 31 -3.21 -7.67 15.68
CA ALA A 31 -3.44 -7.46 14.25
C ALA A 31 -4.93 -7.26 13.89
N ARG A 32 -5.81 -7.27 14.90
CA ARG A 32 -7.27 -7.23 14.71
C ARG A 32 -7.79 -5.93 14.10
N ASN A 33 -7.06 -4.82 14.25
CA ASN A 33 -7.48 -3.48 13.80
C ASN A 33 -7.04 -3.12 12.37
N TYR A 34 -6.17 -3.92 11.74
CA TYR A 34 -5.63 -3.61 10.42
C TYR A 34 -6.42 -4.34 9.32
N ARG A 35 -6.74 -3.63 8.22
CA ARG A 35 -7.52 -4.15 7.09
C ARG A 35 -6.64 -4.76 5.98
N GLY A 36 -5.43 -4.24 5.84
CA GLY A 36 -4.37 -4.74 4.98
C GLY A 36 -3.01 -4.57 5.65
N MET A 37 -2.04 -5.38 5.24
CA MET A 37 -0.65 -5.24 5.67
C MET A 37 0.28 -5.76 4.58
N VAL A 38 1.23 -4.94 4.17
CA VAL A 38 2.37 -5.42 3.39
C VAL A 38 3.40 -6.06 4.31
N MET A 39 3.68 -7.34 4.08
CA MET A 39 4.81 -8.05 4.67
C MET A 39 5.78 -8.52 3.59
N GLY A 40 6.85 -7.73 3.41
CA GLY A 40 7.96 -8.05 2.51
C GLY A 40 7.59 -7.98 1.04
N ARG A 41 7.10 -9.08 0.46
CA ARG A 41 6.59 -9.19 -0.94
C ARG A 41 5.18 -9.80 -1.00
N THR A 42 4.54 -9.90 0.16
CA THR A 42 3.21 -10.46 0.32
C THR A 42 2.29 -9.38 0.83
N ILE A 43 1.22 -9.10 0.11
CA ILE A 43 0.14 -8.25 0.58
C ILE A 43 -0.87 -9.16 1.28
N LEU A 44 -1.13 -8.88 2.55
CA LEU A 44 -2.07 -9.63 3.38
C LEU A 44 -3.33 -8.81 3.55
N PHE A 45 -4.47 -9.35 3.13
CA PHE A 45 -5.77 -8.73 3.39
C PHE A 45 -6.52 -9.52 4.46
N LYS A 46 -7.23 -8.79 5.32
CA LYS A 46 -8.06 -9.39 6.38
C LYS A 46 -9.34 -10.01 5.82
N GLY A 47 -9.94 -9.37 4.81
CA GLY A 47 -11.17 -9.80 4.13
C GLY A 47 -10.93 -10.65 2.89
N ASP A 48 -12.02 -10.92 2.16
CA ASP A 48 -11.95 -11.51 0.83
C ASP A 48 -11.59 -10.44 -0.22
N GLU A 49 -11.21 -10.87 -1.42
CA GLU A 49 -10.87 -9.98 -2.55
C GLU A 49 -11.97 -8.96 -2.85
N SER A 50 -13.24 -9.31 -2.61
CA SER A 50 -14.41 -8.43 -2.77
C SER A 50 -14.48 -7.27 -1.76
N ASP A 51 -13.82 -7.39 -0.60
CA ASP A 51 -13.81 -6.35 0.43
C ASP A 51 -12.67 -5.34 0.25
N VAL A 52 -11.75 -5.63 -0.67
CA VAL A 52 -10.58 -4.79 -0.95
C VAL A 52 -10.97 -3.75 -2.00
N SER A 53 -11.14 -2.50 -1.58
CA SER A 53 -11.36 -1.42 -2.53
C SER A 53 -10.11 -1.20 -3.40
N PRO A 54 -10.26 -0.73 -4.66
CA PRO A 54 -9.13 -0.40 -5.53
C PRO A 54 -8.17 0.61 -4.89
N THR A 55 -8.68 1.54 -4.08
CA THR A 55 -7.88 2.49 -3.30
C THR A 55 -7.02 1.79 -2.26
N LEU A 56 -7.61 0.89 -1.45
CA LEU A 56 -6.87 0.13 -0.44
C LEU A 56 -5.81 -0.75 -1.10
N PHE A 57 -6.13 -1.42 -2.21
CA PHE A 57 -5.15 -2.20 -2.96
C PHE A 57 -3.98 -1.33 -3.44
N ARG A 58 -4.26 -0.11 -3.92
CA ARG A 58 -3.22 0.82 -4.36
C ARG A 58 -2.36 1.31 -3.20
N HIS A 59 -2.96 1.55 -2.04
CA HIS A 59 -2.25 1.92 -0.82
C HIS A 59 -1.19 0.86 -0.44
N GLU A 60 -1.61 -0.41 -0.35
CA GLU A 60 -0.71 -1.53 -0.06
C GLU A 60 0.36 -1.67 -1.15
N LEU A 61 0.01 -1.40 -2.41
CA LEU A 61 0.96 -1.44 -3.51
C LEU A 61 2.06 -0.37 -3.41
N ILE A 62 1.72 0.81 -2.89
CA ILE A 62 2.69 1.88 -2.66
C ILE A 62 3.62 1.53 -1.49
N HIS A 63 3.11 0.91 -0.42
CA HIS A 63 3.97 0.40 0.65
C HIS A 63 4.93 -0.67 0.16
N GLN A 64 4.49 -1.54 -0.73
CA GLN A 64 5.36 -2.53 -1.36
C GLN A 64 6.48 -1.88 -2.18
N GLU A 65 6.18 -0.82 -2.94
CA GLU A 65 7.19 0.00 -3.61
C GLU A 65 8.15 0.63 -2.59
N GLN A 66 7.64 1.21 -1.51
CA GLN A 66 8.47 1.81 -0.48
C GLN A 66 9.41 0.78 0.15
N ILE A 67 8.96 -0.45 0.38
CA ILE A 67 9.78 -1.58 0.84
C ILE A 67 10.83 -1.95 -0.21
N ASP A 68 10.48 -2.00 -1.50
CA ASP A 68 11.44 -2.29 -2.58
C ASP A 68 12.48 -1.17 -2.74
N ARG A 69 12.11 0.09 -2.51
CA ARG A 69 13.01 1.26 -2.58
C ARG A 69 13.94 1.37 -1.37
N HIS A 70 13.41 1.19 -0.16
CA HIS A 70 14.16 1.44 1.08
C HIS A 70 14.75 0.15 1.69
N GLY A 71 14.22 -1.01 1.32
CA GLY A 71 14.48 -2.29 1.96
C GLY A 71 13.57 -2.53 3.16
N ILE A 72 13.18 -3.80 3.37
CA ILE A 72 12.21 -4.20 4.40
C ILE A 72 12.60 -3.73 5.81
N ALA A 73 13.85 -3.93 6.22
CA ALA A 73 14.31 -3.58 7.56
C ALA A 73 14.32 -2.07 7.79
N ARG A 74 14.80 -1.30 6.79
CA ARG A 74 14.88 0.15 6.87
C ARG A 74 13.49 0.79 6.85
N PHE A 75 12.59 0.25 6.04
CA PHE A 75 11.19 0.70 5.99
C PHE A 75 10.55 0.60 7.37
N TYR A 76 10.55 -0.59 8.00
CA TYR A 76 9.94 -0.75 9.32
C TYR A 76 10.65 0.06 10.42
N LEU A 77 11.97 0.21 10.35
CA LEU A 77 12.72 1.01 11.32
C LEU A 77 12.33 2.50 11.27
N ILE A 78 12.32 3.08 10.06
CA ILE A 78 11.92 4.49 9.88
C ILE A 78 10.45 4.66 10.22
N TYR A 79 9.60 3.74 9.78
CA TYR A 79 8.17 3.76 10.06
C TYR A 79 7.89 3.79 11.56
N LEU A 80 8.47 2.85 12.32
CA LEU A 80 8.28 2.77 13.76
C LEU A 80 8.88 3.99 14.47
N ARG A 81 10.07 4.45 14.05
CA ARG A 81 10.70 5.63 14.63
C ARG A 81 9.83 6.87 14.46
N ASP A 82 9.38 7.15 13.23
CA ASP A 82 8.58 8.33 12.93
C ASP A 82 7.20 8.24 13.59
N TYR A 83 6.62 7.04 13.67
CA TYR A 83 5.41 6.78 14.45
C TYR A 83 5.59 7.11 15.94
N LEU A 84 6.67 6.65 16.59
CA LEU A 84 6.92 6.92 18.01
C LEU A 84 7.19 8.42 18.27
N ILE A 85 7.95 9.08 17.40
CA ILE A 85 8.20 10.52 17.49
C ILE A 85 6.89 11.30 17.36
N ASN A 86 6.08 10.96 16.36
CA ASN A 86 4.80 11.63 16.14
C ASN A 86 3.80 11.31 17.26
N LEU A 87 3.80 10.09 17.80
CA LEU A 87 2.93 9.70 18.91
C LEU A 87 3.31 10.46 20.18
N TRP A 88 4.61 10.64 20.44
CA TRP A 88 5.06 11.44 21.58
C TRP A 88 4.71 12.92 21.41
N ARG A 89 4.79 13.46 20.18
CA ARG A 89 4.49 14.87 19.87
C ARG A 89 3.00 15.20 19.82
N LEU A 90 2.20 14.34 19.18
CA LEU A 90 0.78 14.58 18.89
C LEU A 90 -0.15 13.93 19.91
N ARG A 91 0.32 12.90 20.63
CA ARG A 91 -0.45 12.12 21.63
C ARG A 91 -1.74 11.51 21.09
N ASP A 92 -1.86 11.43 19.78
CA ASP A 92 -3.00 10.90 19.05
C ASP A 92 -2.48 9.88 18.03
N HIS A 93 -3.00 8.65 18.11
CA HIS A 93 -2.55 7.55 17.27
C HIS A 93 -2.85 7.78 15.79
N ASP A 94 -4.02 8.32 15.47
CA ASP A 94 -4.45 8.57 14.09
C ASP A 94 -3.64 9.71 13.48
N ALA A 95 -3.42 10.78 14.25
CA ALA A 95 -2.59 11.88 13.81
C ALA A 95 -1.12 11.45 13.67
N ALA A 96 -0.63 10.60 14.58
CA ALA A 96 0.74 10.09 14.51
C ALA A 96 0.98 9.23 13.27
N TYR A 97 0.04 8.34 12.98
CA TYR A 97 0.02 7.50 11.79
C TYR A 97 -0.01 8.33 10.51
N ARG A 98 -0.97 9.26 10.37
CA ARG A 98 -1.12 10.08 9.16
C ARG A 98 0.06 11.02 8.91
N ASN A 99 0.84 11.36 9.93
CA ASN A 99 2.03 12.20 9.78
C ASN A 99 3.30 11.42 9.44
N ILE A 100 3.26 10.09 9.33
CA ILE A 100 4.40 9.32 8.85
C ILE A 100 4.64 9.68 7.37
N PRO A 101 5.86 10.05 6.96
CA PRO A 101 6.14 10.43 5.57
C PRO A 101 5.73 9.37 4.54
N PHE A 102 5.88 8.09 4.89
CA PHE A 102 5.46 6.98 4.04
C PHE A 102 3.95 6.89 3.86
N GLU A 103 3.18 7.09 4.94
CA GLU A 103 1.72 7.14 4.89
C GLU A 103 1.26 8.34 4.05
N ARG A 104 1.87 9.51 4.26
CA ARG A 104 1.55 10.70 3.45
C ARG A 104 1.78 10.47 1.97
N GLU A 105 2.93 9.91 1.59
CA GLU A 105 3.22 9.55 0.20
C GLU A 105 2.21 8.52 -0.33
N ALA A 106 1.79 7.55 0.49
CA ALA A 106 0.78 6.58 0.11
C ALA A 106 -0.59 7.23 -0.11
N PHE A 107 -1.05 8.10 0.80
CA PHE A 107 -2.29 8.87 0.69
C PHE A 107 -2.30 9.82 -0.51
N GLU A 108 -1.18 10.46 -0.83
CA GLU A 108 -1.06 11.33 -2.00
C GLU A 108 -1.18 10.52 -3.30
N ARG A 109 -0.44 9.41 -3.40
CA ARG A 109 -0.45 8.54 -4.59
C ARG A 109 -1.71 7.68 -4.71
N GLU A 110 -2.38 7.32 -3.62
CA GLU A 110 -3.65 6.58 -3.66
C GLU A 110 -4.85 7.44 -4.11
N ASN A 111 -4.69 8.76 -4.11
CA ASN A 111 -5.69 9.71 -4.63
C ASN A 111 -5.32 10.25 -6.04
N GLU A 112 -4.05 10.16 -6.46
CA GLU A 112 -3.57 10.71 -7.74
C GLU A 112 -4.17 10.07 -9.03
N ARG A 113 -4.62 8.80 -9.00
CA ARG A 113 -5.28 8.11 -10.12
C ARG A 113 -6.79 8.03 -9.92
N GLU A 114 -7.46 9.07 -10.39
CA GLU A 114 -8.58 8.94 -11.35
C GLU A 114 -8.25 9.64 -12.69
N ALA A 115 -7.19 10.46 -12.76
CA ALA A 115 -6.93 11.31 -13.93
C ALA A 115 -6.15 10.66 -15.10
N GLY A 116 -5.93 9.35 -15.11
CA GLY A 116 -5.00 8.71 -16.06
C GLY A 116 -5.51 7.45 -16.79
N GLN A 117 -6.78 7.09 -16.63
CA GLN A 117 -7.37 5.90 -17.26
C GLN A 117 -8.46 6.20 -18.32
N ASP A 118 -8.78 7.47 -18.57
CA ASP A 118 -9.81 7.87 -19.55
C ASP A 118 -9.26 8.42 -20.89
N ASP A 119 -7.95 8.51 -21.08
CA ASP A 119 -7.36 9.07 -22.32
C ASP A 119 -7.10 8.03 -23.44
N ASP A 120 -7.74 6.85 -23.37
CA ASP A 120 -7.74 5.85 -24.47
C ASP A 120 -9.16 5.55 -24.99
N ARG A 121 -10.16 6.39 -24.64
CA ARG A 121 -11.56 6.29 -25.12
C ARG A 121 -12.03 7.46 -26.00
N ARG A 122 -11.15 8.41 -26.33
CA ARG A 122 -11.42 9.47 -27.33
C ARG A 122 -10.43 9.36 -28.50
N MET A 123 -10.56 8.30 -29.31
CA MET A 123 -10.29 8.31 -30.75
C MET A 123 -11.16 7.27 -31.44
#